data_AF-A0A1X2I1L1-F1
#
_entry.id   AF-A0A1X2I1L1-F1
#
_cell.length_a   1.000
_cell.length_b   1.000
_cell.length_c   1.000
_cell.angle_alpha   90.00
_cell.angle_beta   90.00
_cell.angle_gamma   90.00
#
_symmetry.space_group_name_H-M   'P 1'
#
loop_
_entity.id
_entity.type
_entity.pdbx_description
1 polymer ?
#
loop_
_entity_poly.entity_id
_entity_poly.type
_entity_poly.pdbx_seq_one_letter_code
_entity_poly.pdbx_strand_id
1 'polypeptide(L)'
;MHRRLTKRTVLEMMLQTKASKHEDRFHSIIPLAPKYKHHIKDRHSISRLGISDMLSVRLQLMAWMDTKDRLMLVFCKRHPLPSRTPLLPTFASHFKAIQPGLMACFTTTIRGVQCNFDLTTTTTNNDIRLYHHSIGHMLWLSPRVLYLHKSKRRSFYQDMGGQSHPLWASLGLDPARDPLEAVSIPLFLIDATLTETTTSLPWYGLTSDLQVVGSREKNIWLVYPFCSNYKEGRIYPSQRCTMKKDTAAGFPNGFRIF
;
A
#
# COMPACT_ATOMS: atom_id res chain seq x y z
N MET A 1 -7.23 -37.02 13.52
CA MET A 1 -6.62 -36.06 12.56
C MET A 1 -6.56 -34.69 13.23
N HIS A 2 -5.45 -34.32 13.89
CA HIS A 2 -5.32 -33.00 14.53
C HIS A 2 -5.04 -31.95 13.45
N ARG A 3 -6.09 -31.20 13.12
CA ARG A 3 -6.00 -30.02 12.24
C ARG A 3 -5.15 -28.99 12.97
N ARG A 4 -3.85 -28.93 12.69
CA ARG A 4 -2.98 -27.84 13.17
C ARG A 4 -3.60 -26.54 12.67
N LEU A 5 -4.15 -25.75 13.58
CA LEU A 5 -4.56 -24.37 13.31
C LEU A 5 -3.33 -23.66 12.76
N THR A 6 -3.31 -23.43 11.44
CA THR A 6 -2.30 -22.57 10.82
C THR A 6 -2.33 -21.24 11.57
N LYS A 7 -1.20 -20.84 12.15
CA LYS A 7 -1.08 -19.58 12.89
C LYS A 7 -1.33 -18.43 11.92
N ARG A 8 -2.56 -17.92 11.89
CA ARG A 8 -2.92 -16.72 11.13
C ARG A 8 -2.30 -15.50 11.80
N THR A 9 -1.85 -14.56 11.00
CA THR A 9 -1.38 -13.26 11.48
C THR A 9 -2.55 -12.43 12.00
N VAL A 10 -2.25 -11.42 12.83
CA VAL A 10 -3.25 -10.45 13.30
C VAL A 10 -3.97 -9.79 12.14
N LEU A 11 -3.24 -9.38 11.12
CA LEU A 11 -3.80 -8.76 9.92
C LEU A 11 -4.72 -9.71 9.13
N GLU A 12 -4.34 -10.97 8.96
CA GLU A 12 -5.21 -11.97 8.31
C GLU A 12 -6.50 -12.17 9.10
N MET A 13 -6.41 -12.31 10.42
CA MET A 13 -7.59 -12.42 11.28
C MET A 13 -8.46 -11.16 11.18
N MET A 14 -7.89 -9.96 11.27
CA MET A 14 -8.64 -8.72 11.22
C MET A 14 -9.32 -8.50 9.86
N LEU A 15 -8.69 -8.89 8.76
CA LEU A 15 -9.22 -8.63 7.42
C LEU A 15 -10.14 -9.75 6.91
N GLN A 16 -9.93 -11.01 7.30
CA GLN A 16 -10.61 -12.16 6.68
C GLN A 16 -11.65 -12.85 7.58
N THR A 17 -11.72 -12.53 8.88
CA THR A 17 -12.72 -13.15 9.77
C THR A 17 -14.14 -12.74 9.37
N LYS A 18 -15.12 -13.63 9.56
CA LYS A 18 -16.55 -13.35 9.30
C LYS A 18 -17.28 -12.99 10.59
N ALA A 19 -16.77 -12.00 11.32
CA ALA A 19 -17.48 -11.48 12.49
C ALA A 19 -18.77 -10.77 12.06
N SER A 20 -19.83 -10.87 12.86
CA SER A 20 -21.12 -10.22 12.60
C SER A 20 -21.00 -8.71 12.52
N LYS A 21 -20.20 -8.10 13.40
CA LYS A 21 -19.84 -6.69 13.33
C LYS A 21 -18.35 -6.49 13.09
N HIS A 22 -17.99 -5.36 12.48
CA HIS A 22 -16.60 -5.00 12.24
C HIS A 22 -15.84 -4.68 13.55
N GLU A 23 -16.51 -4.05 14.52
CA GLU A 23 -15.96 -3.77 15.86
C GLU A 23 -15.60 -5.05 16.65
N ASP A 24 -16.38 -6.12 16.51
CA ASP A 24 -16.16 -7.39 17.23
C ASP A 24 -14.80 -8.01 16.91
N ARG A 25 -14.25 -7.71 15.72
CA ARG A 25 -12.91 -8.12 15.32
C ARG A 25 -11.85 -7.54 16.26
N PHE A 26 -11.99 -6.27 16.61
CA PHE A 26 -11.06 -5.60 17.52
C PHE A 26 -11.16 -6.19 18.93
N HIS A 27 -12.38 -6.43 19.42
CA HIS A 27 -12.58 -7.08 20.72
C HIS A 27 -12.03 -8.50 20.80
N SER A 28 -12.12 -9.26 19.70
CA SER A 28 -11.76 -10.68 19.71
C SER A 28 -10.29 -10.94 19.37
N ILE A 29 -9.69 -10.13 18.49
CA ILE A 29 -8.38 -10.43 17.89
C ILE A 29 -7.26 -9.63 18.56
N ILE A 30 -7.46 -8.33 18.80
CA ILE A 30 -6.38 -7.47 19.32
C ILE A 30 -5.93 -7.88 20.73
N PRO A 31 -6.80 -8.32 21.66
CA PRO A 31 -6.35 -8.83 22.95
C PRO A 31 -5.44 -10.07 22.85
N LEU A 32 -5.57 -10.85 21.77
CA LEU A 32 -4.74 -12.01 21.48
C LEU A 32 -3.39 -11.65 20.84
N ALA A 33 -3.17 -10.37 20.52
CA ALA A 33 -1.97 -9.85 19.88
C ALA A 33 -1.15 -9.01 20.88
N PRO A 34 -0.15 -9.58 21.58
CA PRO A 34 0.60 -8.85 22.62
C PRO A 34 1.16 -7.50 22.15
N LYS A 35 1.62 -7.44 20.89
CA LYS A 35 2.14 -6.23 20.23
C LYS A 35 1.14 -5.06 20.20
N TYR A 36 -0.15 -5.34 20.06
CA TYR A 36 -1.19 -4.33 19.84
C TYR A 36 -2.22 -4.24 20.96
N LYS A 37 -2.15 -5.15 21.93
CA LYS A 37 -3.07 -5.22 23.07
C LYS A 37 -3.22 -3.88 23.80
N HIS A 38 -2.14 -3.10 23.90
CA HIS A 38 -2.11 -1.82 24.61
C HIS A 38 -3.02 -0.74 24.00
N HIS A 39 -3.47 -0.89 22.75
CA HIS A 39 -4.42 0.04 22.13
C HIS A 39 -5.85 -0.12 22.66
N ILE A 40 -6.18 -1.25 23.28
CA ILE A 40 -7.49 -1.48 23.90
C ILE A 40 -7.33 -1.37 25.41
N LYS A 41 -7.77 -0.24 25.98
CA LYS A 41 -7.77 -0.01 27.42
C LYS A 41 -9.01 -0.60 28.09
N ASP A 42 -10.16 -0.46 27.43
CA ASP A 42 -11.47 -0.87 27.94
C ASP A 42 -12.44 -1.21 26.79
N ARG A 43 -13.59 -1.80 27.11
CA ARG A 43 -14.59 -2.23 26.12
C ARG A 43 -15.22 -1.05 25.37
N HIS A 44 -15.31 0.12 25.96
CA HIS A 44 -15.88 1.32 25.34
C HIS A 44 -14.85 2.10 24.50
N SER A 45 -13.57 1.76 24.59
CA SER A 45 -12.54 2.35 23.74
C SER A 45 -12.77 2.04 22.26
N ILE A 46 -13.26 0.86 21.90
CA ILE A 46 -13.49 0.48 20.49
C ILE A 46 -14.75 1.13 19.92
N SER A 47 -15.84 1.20 20.69
CA SER A 47 -17.09 1.80 20.21
C SER A 47 -16.93 3.27 19.82
N ARG A 48 -16.01 3.99 20.48
CA ARG A 48 -15.65 5.38 20.16
C ARG A 48 -14.87 5.56 18.86
N LEU A 49 -14.31 4.49 18.31
CA LEU A 49 -13.54 4.55 17.04
C LEU A 49 -14.45 4.62 15.81
N GLY A 50 -15.75 4.34 15.96
CA GLY A 50 -16.70 4.39 14.85
C GLY A 50 -16.45 3.33 13.77
N ILE A 51 -16.03 2.12 14.16
CA ILE A 51 -15.76 1.03 13.22
C ILE A 51 -17.07 0.43 12.69
N SER A 52 -17.51 0.90 11.53
CA SER A 52 -18.77 0.48 10.89
C SER A 52 -18.58 -0.43 9.67
N ASP A 53 -17.39 -0.45 9.07
CA ASP A 53 -17.12 -1.13 7.81
C ASP A 53 -15.66 -1.64 7.69
N MET A 54 -15.30 -2.30 6.60
CA MET A 54 -13.92 -2.74 6.38
C MET A 54 -12.94 -1.60 6.09
N LEU A 55 -13.43 -0.43 5.67
CA LEU A 55 -12.56 0.72 5.41
C LEU A 55 -12.06 1.31 6.73
N SER A 56 -12.96 1.60 7.66
CA SER A 56 -12.68 2.02 9.03
C SER A 56 -11.80 1.02 9.77
N VAL A 57 -12.02 -0.30 9.61
CA VAL A 57 -11.10 -1.34 10.13
C VAL A 57 -9.67 -1.09 9.63
N ARG A 58 -9.47 -0.94 8.31
CA ARG A 58 -8.12 -0.78 7.73
C ARG A 58 -7.45 0.52 8.15
N LEU A 59 -8.20 1.62 8.21
CA LEU A 59 -7.68 2.90 8.66
C LEU A 59 -7.23 2.84 10.12
N GLN A 60 -8.02 2.19 10.97
CA GLN A 60 -7.67 2.00 12.36
C GLN A 60 -6.43 1.11 12.53
N LEU A 61 -6.33 0.03 11.76
CA LEU A 61 -5.13 -0.82 11.74
C LEU A 61 -3.90 -0.05 11.28
N MET A 62 -4.02 0.77 10.22
CA MET A 62 -2.93 1.62 9.75
C MET A 62 -2.46 2.58 10.84
N ALA A 63 -3.38 3.13 11.65
CA ALA A 63 -3.02 4.01 12.76
C ALA A 63 -2.27 3.28 13.87
N TRP A 64 -2.69 2.06 14.24
CA TRP A 64 -2.13 1.31 15.37
C TRP A 64 -0.89 0.48 15.06
N MET A 65 -0.73 0.03 13.82
CA MET A 65 0.30 -0.93 13.46
C MET A 65 1.69 -0.31 13.34
N ASP A 66 2.71 -1.14 13.48
CA ASP A 66 4.09 -0.74 13.20
C ASP A 66 4.37 -0.68 11.70
N THR A 67 5.56 -0.20 11.33
CA THR A 67 5.97 0.01 9.94
C THR A 67 5.83 -1.26 9.08
N LYS A 68 6.21 -2.44 9.60
CA LYS A 68 6.15 -3.71 8.84
C LYS A 68 4.70 -4.11 8.55
N ASP A 69 3.84 -4.07 9.55
CA ASP A 69 2.42 -4.40 9.39
C ASP A 69 1.67 -3.37 8.53
N ARG A 70 2.02 -2.07 8.64
CA ARG A 70 1.49 -1.03 7.74
C ARG A 70 1.88 -1.28 6.29
N LEU A 71 3.14 -1.59 6.01
CA LEU A 71 3.60 -1.94 4.66
C LEU A 71 2.88 -3.20 4.15
N MET A 72 2.72 -4.23 4.99
CA MET A 72 1.95 -5.41 4.62
C MET A 72 0.51 -5.03 4.21
N LEU A 73 -0.16 -4.16 4.97
CA LEU A 73 -1.52 -3.69 4.66
C LEU A 73 -1.60 -2.90 3.33
N VAL A 74 -0.62 -2.05 3.05
CA VAL A 74 -0.55 -1.27 1.80
C VAL A 74 -0.31 -2.18 0.59
N PHE A 75 0.61 -3.13 0.73
CA PHE A 75 1.10 -3.99 -0.34
C PHE A 75 0.41 -5.37 -0.42
N CYS A 76 -0.72 -5.56 0.28
CA CYS A 76 -1.53 -6.76 0.12
C CYS A 76 -1.91 -7.00 -1.35
N LYS A 77 -2.05 -8.27 -1.74
CA LYS A 77 -2.46 -8.67 -3.09
C LYS A 77 -3.84 -8.09 -3.40
N ARG A 78 -3.89 -7.20 -4.39
CA ARG A 78 -5.16 -6.65 -4.87
C ARG A 78 -5.91 -7.74 -5.62
N HIS A 79 -7.18 -7.93 -5.29
CA HIS A 79 -8.05 -8.65 -6.21
C HIS A 79 -8.23 -7.81 -7.48
N PRO A 80 -8.43 -8.45 -8.66
CA PRO A 80 -8.85 -7.76 -9.86
C PRO A 80 -10.10 -6.95 -9.50
N LEU A 81 -10.03 -5.63 -9.69
CA LEU A 81 -11.16 -4.75 -9.42
C LEU A 81 -12.33 -5.13 -10.34
N PRO A 82 -13.52 -5.48 -9.81
CA PRO A 82 -14.72 -5.57 -10.63
C PRO A 82 -15.28 -4.19 -11.00
N SER A 83 -14.91 -3.14 -10.24
CA SER A 83 -15.39 -1.76 -10.38
C SER A 83 -14.31 -0.85 -10.95
N ARG A 84 -14.63 -0.08 -11.99
CA ARG A 84 -13.73 0.91 -12.61
C ARG A 84 -13.59 2.21 -11.80
N THR A 85 -14.40 2.39 -10.76
CA THR A 85 -14.44 3.65 -9.99
C THR A 85 -13.62 3.50 -8.71
N PRO A 86 -12.51 4.25 -8.56
CA PRO A 86 -11.78 4.27 -7.29
C PRO A 86 -12.66 4.86 -6.19
N LEU A 87 -12.51 4.37 -4.96
CA LEU A 87 -13.08 5.01 -3.76
C LEU A 87 -11.96 5.54 -2.89
N LEU A 88 -12.14 6.74 -2.32
CA LEU A 88 -11.19 7.29 -1.36
C LEU A 88 -11.39 6.68 0.04
N PRO A 89 -10.31 6.50 0.81
CA PRO A 89 -8.93 6.51 0.36
C PRO A 89 -8.59 5.28 -0.50
N THR A 90 -7.97 5.49 -1.68
CA THR A 90 -7.72 4.40 -2.64
C THR A 90 -6.78 3.34 -2.08
N PHE A 91 -5.89 3.70 -1.16
CA PHE A 91 -4.99 2.75 -0.52
C PHE A 91 -5.71 1.76 0.41
N ALA A 92 -6.92 2.06 0.90
CA ALA A 92 -7.65 1.21 1.85
C ALA A 92 -9.00 0.69 1.32
N SER A 93 -9.52 1.24 0.23
CA SER A 93 -10.82 0.84 -0.34
C SER A 93 -10.81 -0.47 -1.13
N HIS A 94 -9.64 -0.93 -1.59
CA HIS A 94 -9.54 -2.14 -2.40
C HIS A 94 -9.64 -3.41 -1.54
N PHE A 95 -10.36 -4.42 -2.02
CA PHE A 95 -10.31 -5.76 -1.42
C PHE A 95 -8.92 -6.36 -1.65
N LYS A 96 -8.15 -6.47 -0.56
CA LYS A 96 -6.82 -7.06 -0.60
C LYS A 96 -6.76 -8.31 0.26
N ALA A 97 -6.20 -9.38 -0.29
CA ALA A 97 -5.79 -10.54 0.48
C ALA A 97 -4.37 -10.32 0.98
N ILE A 98 -4.11 -10.64 2.25
CA ILE A 98 -2.75 -10.71 2.77
C ILE A 98 -2.03 -11.77 1.95
N GLN A 99 -0.89 -11.38 1.39
CA GLN A 99 -0.09 -12.28 0.57
C GLN A 99 0.67 -13.24 1.49
N PRO A 100 0.44 -14.57 1.38
CA PRO A 100 1.14 -15.52 2.22
C PRO A 100 2.66 -15.40 2.07
N GLY A 101 3.40 -15.50 3.17
CA GLY A 101 4.86 -15.39 3.18
C GLY A 101 5.41 -13.96 3.12
N LEU A 102 4.58 -12.94 2.88
CA LEU A 102 5.05 -11.56 2.80
C LEU A 102 5.70 -11.08 4.11
N MET A 103 5.13 -11.44 5.26
CA MET A 103 5.72 -11.09 6.56
C MET A 103 7.12 -11.70 6.75
N ALA A 104 7.33 -12.93 6.25
CA ALA A 104 8.63 -13.58 6.34
C ALA A 104 9.71 -12.83 5.51
N CYS A 105 9.31 -12.09 4.48
CA CYS A 105 10.21 -11.23 3.69
C CYS A 105 10.78 -10.08 4.53
N PHE A 106 10.03 -9.56 5.50
CA PHE A 106 10.49 -8.47 6.38
C PHE A 106 11.39 -8.94 7.53
N THR A 107 11.49 -10.25 7.74
CA THR A 107 12.28 -10.84 8.83
C THR A 107 13.49 -11.62 8.32
N THR A 108 13.44 -12.11 7.08
CA THR A 108 14.51 -12.91 6.49
C THR A 108 15.48 -12.00 5.74
N THR A 109 16.73 -11.97 6.18
CA THR A 109 17.81 -11.31 5.43
C THR A 109 18.17 -12.19 4.24
N ILE A 110 17.90 -11.70 3.03
CA ILE A 110 18.25 -12.39 1.79
C ILE A 110 19.29 -11.55 1.08
N ARG A 111 20.39 -12.17 0.68
CA ARG A 111 21.43 -11.49 -0.08
C ARG A 111 20.84 -10.96 -1.40
N GLY A 112 21.05 -9.68 -1.68
CA GLY A 112 20.57 -9.03 -2.90
C GLY A 112 19.09 -8.61 -2.89
N VAL A 113 18.36 -8.79 -1.79
CA VAL A 113 16.99 -8.26 -1.63
C VAL A 113 16.96 -7.29 -0.46
N GLN A 114 16.50 -6.07 -0.72
CA GLN A 114 16.41 -5.02 0.29
C GLN A 114 15.00 -4.43 0.33
N CYS A 115 14.50 -4.12 1.53
CA CYS A 115 13.26 -3.36 1.64
C CYS A 115 13.47 -1.95 1.07
N ASN A 116 12.52 -1.48 0.28
CA ASN A 116 12.54 -0.15 -0.31
C ASN A 116 12.17 0.95 0.70
N PHE A 117 11.94 0.59 1.96
CA PHE A 117 11.54 1.45 3.05
C PHE A 117 12.48 1.23 4.25
N ASP A 118 12.68 2.26 5.04
CA ASP A 118 13.40 2.21 6.29
C ASP A 118 12.54 1.59 7.41
N LEU A 119 12.90 0.36 7.79
CA LEU A 119 12.23 -0.38 8.85
C LEU A 119 12.75 -0.06 10.26
N THR A 120 13.81 0.76 10.38
CA THR A 120 14.46 1.09 11.66
C THR A 120 13.85 2.29 12.37
N THR A 121 13.03 3.07 11.68
CA THR A 121 12.39 4.27 12.22
C THR A 121 11.29 3.91 13.20
N THR A 122 11.48 4.28 14.48
CA THR A 122 10.61 3.80 15.56
C THR A 122 9.35 4.65 15.77
N THR A 123 9.32 5.97 15.54
CA THR A 123 8.12 6.72 16.03
C THR A 123 7.73 8.06 15.38
N THR A 124 8.55 8.79 14.61
CA THR A 124 8.13 10.14 14.12
C THR A 124 8.46 10.47 12.66
N ASN A 125 9.56 9.94 12.13
CA ASN A 125 9.99 10.10 10.73
C ASN A 125 9.84 8.81 9.93
N ASN A 126 8.75 8.07 10.16
CA ASN A 126 8.54 6.80 9.48
C ASN A 126 8.15 7.02 8.02
N ASP A 127 8.63 6.15 7.15
CA ASP A 127 8.36 6.18 5.71
C ASP A 127 6.89 5.89 5.36
N ILE A 128 6.04 5.57 6.35
CA ILE A 128 4.62 5.29 6.18
C ILE A 128 3.80 5.90 7.32
N ARG A 129 2.93 6.87 7.00
CA ARG A 129 2.11 7.60 7.98
C ARG A 129 0.71 7.84 7.45
N LEU A 130 -0.28 7.73 8.33
CA LEU A 130 -1.67 8.08 8.04
C LEU A 130 -1.97 9.49 8.57
N TYR A 131 -2.58 10.31 7.74
CA TYR A 131 -3.03 11.66 8.09
C TYR A 131 -4.52 11.80 7.82
N HIS A 132 -5.16 12.63 8.63
CA HIS A 132 -6.49 13.14 8.35
C HIS A 132 -6.37 14.37 7.45
N HIS A 133 -7.16 14.41 6.39
CA HIS A 133 -7.25 15.52 5.43
C HIS A 133 -8.71 15.99 5.36
N SER A 134 -8.96 17.21 4.88
CA SER A 134 -10.34 17.72 4.73
C SER A 134 -11.23 16.85 3.83
N ILE A 135 -10.62 16.09 2.91
CA ILE A 135 -11.30 15.24 1.92
C ILE A 135 -11.35 13.76 2.39
N GLY A 136 -10.80 13.44 3.56
CA GLY A 136 -10.78 12.09 4.12
C GLY A 136 -9.43 11.71 4.71
N HIS A 137 -8.87 10.59 4.27
CA HIS A 137 -7.59 10.09 4.78
C HIS A 137 -6.52 10.14 3.71
N MET A 138 -5.28 10.38 4.12
CA MET A 138 -4.11 10.45 3.26
C MET A 138 -3.00 9.58 3.84
N LEU A 139 -2.40 8.76 3.01
CA LEU A 139 -1.21 7.97 3.32
C LEU A 139 0.02 8.70 2.79
N TRP A 140 0.94 9.05 3.68
CA TRP A 140 2.27 9.49 3.32
C TRP A 140 3.19 8.28 3.14
N LEU A 141 3.83 8.16 1.97
CA LEU A 141 4.84 7.13 1.70
C LEU A 141 6.17 7.73 1.25
N SER A 142 7.28 7.29 1.82
CA SER A 142 8.63 7.73 1.45
C SER A 142 9.52 6.54 1.06
N PRO A 143 9.35 5.97 -0.15
CA PRO A 143 10.22 4.92 -0.62
C PRO A 143 11.64 5.44 -0.93
N ARG A 144 12.64 4.57 -1.01
CA ARG A 144 13.99 4.93 -1.46
C ARG A 144 14.07 5.06 -2.97
N VAL A 145 13.38 4.17 -3.68
CA VAL A 145 13.40 4.03 -5.13
C VAL A 145 11.98 3.92 -5.66
N LEU A 146 11.75 4.46 -6.84
CA LEU A 146 10.53 4.28 -7.60
C LEU A 146 10.84 4.09 -9.09
N TYR A 147 9.83 3.67 -9.84
CA TYR A 147 9.90 3.50 -11.28
C TYR A 147 8.86 4.41 -11.94
N LEU A 148 9.34 5.37 -12.72
CA LEU A 148 8.48 6.25 -13.52
C LEU A 148 8.16 5.57 -14.85
N HIS A 149 6.87 5.46 -15.16
CA HIS A 149 6.41 4.90 -16.42
C HIS A 149 6.22 6.01 -17.45
N LYS A 150 7.10 6.05 -18.45
CA LYS A 150 6.95 6.96 -19.60
C LYS A 150 5.96 6.35 -20.58
N SER A 151 4.68 6.68 -20.44
CA SER A 151 3.71 6.31 -21.48
C SER A 151 3.97 7.14 -22.74
N LYS A 152 4.24 6.47 -23.87
CA LYS A 152 4.29 7.11 -25.20
C LYS A 152 2.90 7.54 -25.69
N ARG A 153 1.82 7.02 -25.08
CA ARG A 153 0.44 7.35 -25.43
C ARG A 153 -0.26 7.98 -24.24
N ARG A 154 -0.67 9.25 -24.39
CA ARG A 154 -1.46 10.00 -23.39
C ARG A 154 -2.76 9.27 -22.95
N SER A 155 -3.19 8.22 -23.68
CA SER A 155 -4.48 7.56 -23.50
C SER A 155 -4.58 6.55 -22.36
N PHE A 156 -3.47 6.04 -21.78
CA PHE A 156 -3.56 4.91 -20.85
C PHE A 156 -4.34 5.23 -19.56
N TYR A 157 -4.31 6.48 -19.08
CA TYR A 157 -5.03 6.90 -17.86
C TYR A 157 -6.44 7.41 -18.15
N GLN A 158 -6.83 7.54 -19.42
CA GLN A 158 -8.18 7.94 -19.80
C GLN A 158 -9.21 6.84 -19.49
N ASP A 159 -8.79 5.58 -19.41
CA ASP A 159 -9.65 4.45 -19.04
C ASP A 159 -10.06 4.46 -17.54
N MET A 160 -9.36 5.26 -16.73
CA MET A 160 -9.68 5.60 -15.33
C MET A 160 -10.68 6.74 -15.23
N GLY A 161 -11.83 6.56 -15.87
CA GLY A 161 -12.92 7.55 -15.78
C GLY A 161 -12.64 8.89 -16.48
N GLY A 162 -11.65 8.93 -17.38
CA GLY A 162 -11.32 10.08 -18.21
C GLY A 162 -10.63 11.23 -17.48
N GLN A 163 -10.24 12.26 -18.25
CA GLN A 163 -9.84 13.56 -17.71
C GLN A 163 -10.94 14.20 -16.83
N SER A 164 -12.17 13.72 -16.94
CA SER A 164 -13.36 14.21 -16.25
C SER A 164 -13.74 13.44 -15.00
N HIS A 165 -12.93 12.48 -14.51
CA HIS A 165 -13.33 11.72 -13.32
C HIS A 165 -13.47 12.66 -12.11
N PRO A 166 -14.60 12.64 -11.38
CA PRO A 166 -14.87 13.61 -10.31
C PRO A 166 -13.88 13.55 -9.14
N LEU A 167 -13.16 12.44 -8.97
CA LEU A 167 -12.10 12.35 -7.96
C LEU A 167 -10.92 13.28 -8.21
N TRP A 168 -10.60 13.58 -9.47
CA TRP A 168 -9.52 14.52 -9.74
C TRP A 168 -9.91 15.90 -9.22
N ALA A 169 -11.10 16.36 -9.61
CA ALA A 169 -11.64 17.64 -9.16
C ALA A 169 -11.80 17.70 -7.64
N SER A 170 -12.25 16.62 -6.98
CA SER A 170 -12.39 16.60 -5.52
C SER A 170 -11.06 16.73 -4.79
N LEU A 171 -9.95 16.33 -5.42
CA LEU A 171 -8.59 16.49 -4.92
C LEU A 171 -7.90 17.78 -5.39
N GLY A 172 -8.62 18.66 -6.10
CA GLY A 172 -8.05 19.88 -6.67
C GLY A 172 -7.09 19.62 -7.84
N LEU A 173 -7.25 18.50 -8.53
CA LEU A 173 -6.54 18.15 -9.76
C LEU A 173 -7.41 18.40 -10.98
N ASP A 174 -6.82 19.00 -12.00
CA ASP A 174 -7.36 19.16 -13.35
C ASP A 174 -6.42 18.42 -14.31
N PRO A 175 -6.74 17.20 -14.78
CA PRO A 175 -5.86 16.44 -15.67
C PRO A 175 -5.51 17.13 -17.00
N ALA A 176 -6.20 18.21 -17.39
CA ALA A 176 -5.83 19.02 -18.55
C ALA A 176 -4.71 20.02 -18.25
N ARG A 177 -4.59 20.47 -16.99
CA ARG A 177 -3.59 21.46 -16.53
C ARG A 177 -2.48 20.86 -15.66
N ASP A 178 -2.79 19.79 -14.95
CA ASP A 178 -1.92 19.06 -14.05
C ASP A 178 -1.49 17.74 -14.71
N PRO A 179 -0.27 17.65 -15.26
CA PRO A 179 0.21 16.43 -15.90
C PRO A 179 0.18 15.25 -14.92
N LEU A 180 -0.56 14.20 -15.30
CA LEU A 180 -0.61 12.97 -14.51
C LEU A 180 0.53 12.05 -14.92
N GLU A 181 1.24 11.54 -13.92
CA GLU A 181 2.32 10.57 -14.06
C GLU A 181 1.93 9.25 -13.41
N ALA A 182 2.42 8.14 -13.96
CA ALA A 182 2.33 6.83 -13.33
C ALA A 182 3.66 6.40 -12.73
N VAL A 183 3.58 5.98 -11.48
CA VAL A 183 4.72 5.56 -10.70
C VAL A 183 4.44 4.18 -10.12
N SER A 184 5.43 3.30 -10.23
CA SER A 184 5.45 2.05 -9.49
C SER A 184 6.42 2.16 -8.32
N ILE A 185 5.93 1.89 -7.11
CA ILE A 185 6.72 1.88 -5.90
C ILE A 185 6.90 0.41 -5.49
N PRO A 186 8.08 -0.20 -5.70
CA PRO A 186 8.30 -1.59 -5.31
C PRO A 186 8.39 -1.70 -3.80
N LEU A 187 7.90 -2.79 -3.21
CA LEU A 187 8.13 -3.07 -1.78
C LEU A 187 9.58 -3.48 -1.51
N PHE A 188 10.15 -4.27 -2.42
CA PHE A 188 11.50 -4.79 -2.33
C PHE A 188 12.31 -4.43 -3.57
N LEU A 189 13.57 -4.09 -3.35
CA LEU A 189 14.56 -3.87 -4.39
C LEU A 189 15.36 -5.15 -4.56
N ILE A 190 15.43 -5.62 -5.80
CA ILE A 190 16.19 -6.81 -6.19
C ILE A 190 17.46 -6.35 -6.88
N ASP A 191 18.59 -6.90 -6.47
CA ASP A 191 19.88 -6.70 -7.12
C ASP A 191 19.86 -7.34 -8.52
N ALA A 192 20.28 -6.59 -9.53
CA ALA A 192 20.32 -7.04 -10.92
C ALA A 192 21.27 -8.23 -11.15
N THR A 193 22.19 -8.48 -10.21
CA THR A 193 23.13 -9.61 -10.25
C THR A 193 22.51 -10.95 -9.81
N LEU A 194 21.28 -10.94 -9.29
CA LEU A 194 20.53 -12.16 -8.99
C LEU A 194 20.09 -12.82 -10.31
N THR A 195 20.72 -13.95 -10.66
CA THR A 195 20.43 -14.71 -11.88
C THR A 195 19.12 -15.49 -11.78
N GLU A 196 18.56 -15.86 -12.94
CA GLU A 196 17.27 -16.55 -13.13
C GLU A 196 17.13 -17.90 -12.39
N THR A 197 18.23 -18.47 -11.86
CA THR A 197 18.18 -19.70 -11.04
C THR A 197 17.44 -19.50 -9.71
N THR A 198 17.12 -18.24 -9.35
CA THR A 198 16.29 -17.87 -8.20
C THR A 198 14.77 -17.97 -8.44
N THR A 199 14.34 -18.50 -9.60
CA THR A 199 12.94 -18.84 -9.91
C THR A 199 12.29 -19.80 -8.90
N SER A 200 13.08 -20.54 -8.12
CA SER A 200 12.61 -21.42 -7.04
C SER A 200 12.38 -20.71 -5.70
N LEU A 201 12.75 -19.44 -5.58
CA LEU A 201 12.56 -18.71 -4.34
C LEU A 201 11.06 -18.40 -4.12
N PRO A 202 10.56 -18.47 -2.87
CA PRO A 202 9.15 -18.23 -2.54
C PRO A 202 8.64 -16.81 -2.91
N TRP A 203 9.52 -15.93 -3.38
CA TRP A 203 9.26 -14.55 -3.75
C TRP A 203 9.04 -14.29 -5.24
N TYR A 204 9.21 -15.28 -6.13
CA TYR A 204 9.10 -15.09 -7.59
C TYR A 204 7.68 -14.69 -8.08
N GLY A 205 6.69 -14.62 -7.18
CA GLY A 205 5.37 -14.02 -7.41
C GLY A 205 4.96 -12.97 -6.36
N LEU A 206 5.91 -12.51 -5.53
CA LEU A 206 5.71 -11.52 -4.45
C LEU A 206 6.13 -10.10 -4.85
N THR A 207 6.32 -9.81 -6.15
CA THR A 207 6.55 -8.45 -6.64
C THR A 207 5.28 -7.62 -6.45
N SER A 208 5.12 -7.14 -5.21
CA SER A 208 4.05 -6.25 -4.81
C SER A 208 4.53 -4.84 -5.05
N ASP A 209 4.12 -4.33 -6.19
CA ASP A 209 4.35 -2.95 -6.59
C ASP A 209 3.10 -2.13 -6.25
N LEU A 210 3.30 -1.06 -5.49
CA LEU A 210 2.26 -0.08 -5.26
C LEU A 210 2.26 0.87 -6.46
N GLN A 211 1.36 0.58 -7.39
CA GLN A 211 1.11 1.43 -8.54
C GLN A 211 0.22 2.61 -8.16
N VAL A 212 0.69 3.81 -8.50
CA VAL A 212 0.00 5.08 -8.27
C VAL A 212 0.00 5.96 -9.51
N VAL A 213 -1.04 6.77 -9.67
CA VAL A 213 -1.17 7.81 -10.70
C VAL A 213 -1.50 9.14 -10.04
N GLY A 214 -0.85 10.21 -10.46
CA GLY A 214 -1.02 11.50 -9.80
C GLY A 214 -0.24 12.64 -10.42
N SER A 215 -0.40 13.84 -9.86
CA SER A 215 0.40 15.01 -10.22
C SER A 215 1.63 15.09 -9.32
N ARG A 216 2.82 15.09 -9.93
CA ARG A 216 4.08 15.27 -9.20
C ARG A 216 4.18 16.66 -8.58
N GLU A 217 3.81 17.69 -9.34
CA GLU A 217 3.88 19.09 -8.92
C GLU A 217 3.03 19.35 -7.67
N LYS A 218 1.79 18.88 -7.68
CA LYS A 218 0.87 19.00 -6.53
C LYS A 218 1.13 17.97 -5.44
N ASN A 219 1.95 16.96 -5.73
CA ASN A 219 2.18 15.77 -4.90
C ASN A 219 0.87 15.15 -4.43
N ILE A 220 -0.04 14.81 -5.35
CA ILE A 220 -1.31 14.15 -5.07
C ILE A 220 -1.38 12.90 -5.91
N TRP A 221 -1.55 11.75 -5.26
CA TRP A 221 -1.45 10.44 -5.88
C TRP A 221 -2.64 9.56 -5.51
N LEU A 222 -3.10 8.75 -6.45
CA LEU A 222 -4.12 7.73 -6.26
C LEU A 222 -3.53 6.35 -6.55
N VAL A 223 -3.90 5.38 -5.74
CA VAL A 223 -3.59 3.97 -6.01
C VAL A 223 -4.35 3.51 -7.24
N TYR A 224 -3.61 3.15 -8.29
CA TYR A 224 -4.20 2.68 -9.54
C TYR A 224 -3.36 1.58 -10.20
N PRO A 225 -3.92 0.38 -10.42
CA PRO A 225 -3.24 -0.65 -11.18
C PRO A 225 -3.24 -0.30 -12.68
N PHE A 226 -2.07 -0.04 -13.26
CA PHE A 226 -1.91 0.31 -14.68
C PHE A 226 -1.06 -0.69 -15.47
N CYS A 227 -0.54 -1.75 -14.87
CA CYS A 227 0.09 -2.84 -15.62
C CYS A 227 -0.81 -4.08 -15.59
N SER A 228 -1.27 -4.54 -16.75
CA SER A 228 -2.03 -5.79 -16.89
C SER A 228 -1.13 -7.02 -16.91
N ASN A 229 0.17 -6.87 -17.17
CA ASN A 229 1.08 -7.98 -17.45
C ASN A 229 2.05 -8.34 -16.32
N TYR A 230 1.57 -8.32 -15.07
CA TYR A 230 2.34 -8.82 -13.91
C TYR A 230 2.80 -10.28 -14.07
N LYS A 231 2.14 -11.05 -14.96
CA LYS A 231 2.51 -12.43 -15.27
C LYS A 231 3.93 -12.56 -15.84
N GLU A 232 4.44 -11.52 -16.50
CA GLU A 232 5.77 -11.53 -17.10
C GLU A 232 6.86 -10.94 -16.19
N GLY A 233 6.50 -10.39 -15.01
CA GLY A 233 7.47 -9.78 -14.09
C GLY A 233 8.24 -8.59 -14.64
N ARG A 234 7.93 -8.13 -15.86
CA ARG A 234 8.62 -7.02 -16.53
C ARG A 234 7.90 -5.71 -16.27
N ILE A 235 8.56 -4.86 -15.50
CA ILE A 235 8.24 -3.43 -15.46
C ILE A 235 8.62 -2.89 -16.86
N TYR A 236 7.62 -2.61 -17.72
CA TYR A 236 7.81 -1.92 -19.01
C TYR A 236 8.77 -0.73 -18.86
N PRO A 237 9.54 -0.34 -19.91
CA PRO A 237 10.69 0.56 -19.79
C PRO A 237 10.38 1.73 -18.86
N SER A 238 10.92 1.63 -17.66
CA SER A 238 10.65 2.54 -16.56
C SER A 238 11.96 3.19 -16.17
N GLN A 239 11.90 4.49 -15.92
CA GLN A 239 13.05 5.21 -15.42
C GLN A 239 13.11 4.97 -13.91
N ARG A 240 14.16 4.28 -13.45
CA ARG A 240 14.46 4.17 -12.01
C ARG A 240 14.81 5.55 -11.48
N CYS A 241 14.08 6.01 -10.47
CA CYS A 241 14.36 7.26 -9.78
C CYS A 241 14.68 6.96 -8.32
N THR A 242 15.76 7.56 -7.82
CA THR A 242 16.09 7.56 -6.40
C THR A 242 15.53 8.83 -5.76
N MET A 243 14.90 8.68 -4.61
CA MET A 243 14.41 9.79 -3.81
C MET A 243 15.63 10.43 -3.10
N LYS A 244 16.38 11.28 -3.81
CA LYS A 244 17.45 12.10 -3.21
C LYS A 244 16.85 13.40 -2.67
N LYS A 245 17.33 13.85 -1.51
CA LYS A 245 16.82 15.05 -0.83
C LYS A 245 17.13 16.39 -1.54
N ASP A 246 18.07 16.42 -2.50
CA ASP A 246 18.74 17.68 -2.87
C ASP A 246 18.89 17.96 -4.38
N THR A 247 17.91 17.63 -5.24
CA THR A 247 17.95 18.13 -6.63
C THR A 247 16.68 18.87 -7.02
N ALA A 248 16.86 20.04 -7.65
CA ALA A 248 15.80 20.94 -8.14
C ALA A 248 14.82 20.31 -9.17
N ALA A 249 15.06 19.07 -9.60
CA ALA A 249 14.22 18.29 -10.51
C ALA A 249 13.72 16.96 -9.88
N GLY A 250 13.91 16.77 -8.56
CA GLY A 250 13.59 15.55 -7.84
C GLY A 250 12.11 15.37 -7.53
N PHE A 251 11.72 14.14 -7.19
CA PHE A 251 10.41 13.87 -6.58
C PHE A 251 10.33 14.50 -5.18
N PRO A 252 9.13 14.86 -4.70
CA PRO A 252 8.95 15.28 -3.30
C PRO A 252 9.49 14.22 -2.36
N ASN A 253 9.89 14.58 -1.12
CA ASN A 253 10.42 13.66 -0.09
C ASN A 253 9.37 12.64 0.46
N GLY A 254 8.36 12.34 -0.33
CA GLY A 254 7.29 11.39 -0.07
C GLY A 254 6.05 11.69 -0.91
N PHE A 255 5.20 10.68 -1.01
CA PHE A 255 3.97 10.66 -1.78
C PHE A 255 2.79 10.88 -0.85
N ARG A 256 1.93 11.85 -1.15
CA ARG A 256 0.61 11.96 -0.52
C ARG A 256 -0.40 11.14 -1.34
N ILE A 257 -0.72 9.97 -0.84
CA ILE A 257 -1.64 9.05 -1.50
C ILE A 257 -3.00 9.17 -0.84
N PHE A 258 -4.02 9.49 -1.64
CA PHE A 258 -5.40 9.58 -1.19
C PHE A 258 -6.12 8.28 -1.48
#